data_AF-A0A8H6GBU4-F1
#
_entry.id   AF-A0A8H6GBU4-F1
#
_cell.length_a   1.000
_cell.length_b   1.000
_cell.length_c   1.000
_cell.angle_alpha   90.00
_cell.angle_beta   90.00
_cell.angle_gamma   90.00
#
_symmetry.space_group_name_H-M   'P 1'
#
loop_
_entity.id
_entity.type
_entity.pdbx_description
1 polymer ?
#
loop_
_entity_poly.entity_id
_entity_poly.type
_entity_poly.pdbx_seq_one_letter_code
_entity_poly.pdbx_strand_id
1 'polypeptide(L)'
;MKGAPSGAQTIANQATINEIFGGEGERQRERDILQEKALVSAIQLPEFNEACARLIAIRNLPHTLLDWPQFWAGILAVNYMGKDMIRVCRKDVPQLLRRAFTRHKKALAQKLQSSLSWIHFSIDMWTAPSKTVYQAVVASWVDAESMQAETAHLSLREFRGNHGDEQQALSDIP
;
A
#
# COMPACT_ATOMS: atom_id res chain seq x y z
N MET A 1 15.60 -17.70 2.22
CA MET A 1 15.97 -17.90 0.79
C MET A 1 15.13 -16.96 -0.05
N LYS A 2 15.76 -16.17 -0.94
CA LYS A 2 15.12 -15.11 -1.73
C LYS A 2 14.27 -15.77 -2.82
N GLY A 3 12.94 -15.60 -2.78
CA GLY A 3 12.10 -15.77 -3.97
C GLY A 3 12.43 -14.62 -4.93
N ALA A 4 13.37 -14.87 -5.85
CA ALA A 4 13.55 -14.04 -7.03
C ALA A 4 12.52 -14.49 -8.07
N PRO A 5 12.02 -13.59 -8.94
CA PRO A 5 11.27 -14.01 -10.11
C PRO A 5 12.07 -15.07 -10.88
N SER A 6 11.37 -16.08 -11.42
CA SER A 6 11.98 -17.08 -12.29
C SER A 6 12.82 -16.41 -13.38
N GLY A 7 13.94 -17.00 -13.78
CA GLY A 7 14.81 -16.44 -14.82
C GLY A 7 14.06 -16.09 -16.10
N ALA A 8 13.08 -16.91 -16.48
CA ALA A 8 12.22 -16.66 -17.64
C ALA A 8 11.33 -15.41 -17.48
N GLN A 9 10.85 -15.15 -16.27
CA GLN A 9 9.93 -14.04 -15.96
C GLN A 9 10.66 -12.71 -15.91
N THR A 10 11.91 -12.72 -15.44
CA THR A 10 12.81 -11.56 -15.48
C THR A 10 13.14 -11.15 -16.92
N ILE A 11 13.39 -12.14 -17.79
CA ILE A 11 13.69 -11.92 -19.22
C ILE A 11 12.45 -11.38 -19.95
N ALA A 12 11.27 -11.97 -19.75
CA ALA A 12 10.02 -11.51 -20.34
C ALA A 12 9.69 -10.07 -19.91
N ASN A 13 9.85 -9.75 -18.62
CA ASN A 13 9.62 -8.40 -18.11
C ASN A 13 10.57 -7.37 -18.76
N GLN A 14 11.85 -7.73 -18.96
CA GLN A 14 12.80 -6.83 -19.61
C GLN A 14 12.46 -6.62 -21.10
N ALA A 15 12.00 -7.67 -21.80
CA ALA A 15 11.55 -7.56 -23.19
C ALA A 15 10.37 -6.59 -23.33
N THR A 16 9.35 -6.70 -22.47
CA THR A 16 8.21 -5.79 -22.48
C THR A 16 8.61 -4.35 -22.16
N ILE A 17 9.52 -4.14 -21.22
CA ILE A 17 10.04 -2.80 -20.92
C ILE A 17 10.74 -2.20 -22.16
N ASN A 18 11.59 -2.98 -22.83
CA ASN A 18 12.31 -2.54 -24.03
C ASN A 18 11.36 -2.22 -25.20
N GLU A 19 10.29 -3.01 -25.35
CA GLU A 19 9.22 -2.76 -26.32
C GLU A 19 8.52 -1.42 -26.05
N ILE A 20 8.17 -1.13 -24.79
CA ILE A 20 7.50 0.14 -24.39
C ILE A 20 8.38 1.35 -24.70
N PHE A 21 9.70 1.23 -24.49
CA PHE A 21 10.66 2.29 -24.85
C PHE A 21 10.97 2.35 -26.36
N GLY A 22 10.35 1.49 -27.18
CA GLY A 22 10.42 1.54 -28.64
C GLY A 22 11.78 1.21 -29.24
N GLY A 23 12.63 0.42 -28.55
CA GLY A 23 14.00 0.14 -29.00
C GLY A 23 14.94 1.36 -29.00
N GLU A 24 14.43 2.57 -28.75
CA GLU A 24 15.21 3.81 -28.62
C GLU A 24 15.76 4.02 -27.20
N GLY A 25 15.52 3.08 -26.29
CA GLY A 25 16.06 3.06 -24.92
C GLY A 25 17.59 3.03 -24.83
N GLU A 26 18.28 2.84 -25.96
CA GLU A 26 19.74 3.02 -26.08
C GLU A 26 20.16 4.47 -26.35
N ARG A 27 19.24 5.41 -26.62
CA ARG A 27 19.58 6.85 -26.81
C ARG A 27 19.79 7.60 -25.49
N GLN A 28 20.06 6.89 -24.41
CA GLN A 28 20.35 7.47 -23.11
C GLN A 28 21.65 6.91 -22.56
N ARG A 29 22.70 7.67 -22.30
CA ARG A 29 23.07 9.10 -22.38
C ARG A 29 24.58 9.06 -22.08
N GLU A 30 25.39 10.02 -22.50
CA GLU A 30 26.74 10.18 -21.93
C GLU A 30 26.61 10.15 -20.40
N ARG A 31 27.21 9.15 -19.75
CA ARG A 31 27.00 8.89 -18.33
C ARG A 31 27.85 9.85 -17.52
N ASP A 32 27.28 11.01 -17.21
CA ASP A 32 27.86 11.90 -16.22
C ASP A 32 27.60 11.36 -14.81
N ILE A 33 28.69 11.01 -14.12
CA ILE A 33 28.68 10.54 -12.73
C ILE A 33 27.98 11.54 -11.81
N LEU A 34 28.10 12.84 -12.07
CA LEU A 34 27.45 13.88 -11.27
C LEU A 34 25.93 13.83 -11.45
N GLN A 35 25.46 13.64 -12.68
CA GLN A 35 24.04 13.49 -12.99
C GLN A 35 23.45 12.24 -12.35
N GLU A 36 24.15 11.10 -12.41
CA GLU A 36 23.68 9.86 -11.78
C GLU A 36 23.54 10.01 -10.26
N LYS A 37 24.51 10.66 -9.60
CA LYS A 37 24.42 10.97 -8.16
C LYS A 37 23.19 11.82 -7.83
N ALA A 38 22.92 12.85 -8.63
CA ALA A 38 21.74 13.68 -8.46
C ALA A 38 20.44 12.87 -8.62
N LEU A 39 20.35 12.03 -9.66
CA LEU A 39 19.18 11.18 -9.90
C LEU A 39 18.96 10.13 -8.82
N VAL A 40 20.02 9.56 -8.24
CA VAL A 40 19.92 8.66 -7.08
C VAL A 40 19.41 9.42 -5.86
N SER A 41 19.94 10.61 -5.60
CA SER A 41 19.51 11.43 -4.46
C SER A 41 18.05 11.89 -4.55
N ALA A 42 17.51 12.01 -5.77
CA ALA A 42 16.11 12.36 -6.01
C ALA A 42 15.13 11.21 -5.70
N ILE A 43 15.60 9.97 -5.54
CA ILE A 43 14.73 8.82 -5.25
C ILE A 43 14.36 8.82 -3.77
N GLN A 44 13.12 9.23 -3.51
CA GLN A 44 12.48 9.21 -2.21
C GLN A 44 11.89 7.82 -1.91
N LEU A 45 12.74 6.87 -1.53
CA LEU A 45 12.36 5.47 -1.32
C LEU A 45 11.26 5.27 -0.25
N PRO A 46 11.27 5.96 0.91
CA PRO A 46 10.18 5.85 1.90
C PRO A 46 8.82 6.26 1.33
N GLU A 47 8.78 7.36 0.59
CA GLU A 47 7.59 7.92 -0.06
C GLU A 47 7.11 6.99 -1.18
N PHE A 48 8.03 6.44 -1.97
CA PHE A 48 7.72 5.42 -2.97
C PHE A 48 7.06 4.19 -2.35
N ASN A 49 7.65 3.63 -1.29
CA ASN A 49 7.10 2.45 -0.61
C ASN A 49 5.70 2.73 -0.05
N GLU A 50 5.50 3.90 0.52
CA GLU A 50 4.19 4.33 1.00
C GLU A 50 3.18 4.47 -0.14
N ALA A 51 3.57 5.09 -1.25
CA ALA A 51 2.72 5.26 -2.40
C ALA A 51 2.30 3.90 -2.97
N CYS A 52 3.22 2.93 -3.07
CA CYS A 52 2.90 1.55 -3.43
C CYS A 52 1.90 0.91 -2.44
N ALA A 53 2.06 1.13 -1.14
CA ALA A 53 1.19 0.54 -0.11
C ALA A 53 -0.25 1.04 -0.28
N ARG A 54 -0.39 2.35 -0.44
CA ARG A 54 -1.68 3.01 -0.65
C ARG A 54 -2.28 2.65 -2.00
N LEU A 55 -1.47 2.58 -3.05
CA LEU A 55 -1.93 2.21 -4.37
C LEU A 55 -2.52 0.79 -4.37
N ILE A 56 -1.83 -0.16 -3.73
CA ILE A 56 -2.31 -1.54 -3.56
C ILE A 56 -3.59 -1.58 -2.72
N ALA A 57 -3.58 -0.95 -1.53
CA ALA A 57 -4.68 -1.03 -0.58
C ALA A 57 -5.95 -0.27 -1.03
N ILE A 58 -5.80 0.95 -1.54
CA ILE A 58 -6.92 1.86 -1.87
C ILE A 58 -7.49 1.53 -3.25
N ARG A 59 -6.65 1.19 -4.22
CA ARG A 59 -7.11 0.85 -5.58
C ARG A 59 -7.37 -0.64 -5.77
N ASN A 60 -7.29 -1.42 -4.69
CA ASN A 60 -7.52 -2.87 -4.70
C ASN A 60 -6.68 -3.58 -5.79
N LEU A 61 -5.42 -3.19 -5.92
CA LEU A 61 -4.52 -3.78 -6.91
C LEU A 61 -3.87 -5.04 -6.34
N PRO A 62 -3.55 -6.03 -7.20
CA PRO A 62 -2.94 -7.26 -6.73
C PRO A 62 -1.51 -7.00 -6.23
N HIS A 63 -1.04 -7.83 -5.30
CA HIS A 63 0.35 -7.76 -4.79
C HIS A 63 1.39 -7.98 -5.91
N THR A 64 0.99 -8.60 -7.02
CA THR A 64 1.80 -8.79 -8.23
C THR A 64 2.05 -7.50 -9.00
N LEU A 65 1.42 -6.37 -8.64
CA LEU A 65 1.67 -5.06 -9.26
C LEU A 65 3.17 -4.75 -9.36
N LEU A 66 3.94 -5.05 -8.31
CA LEU A 66 5.38 -4.81 -8.27
C LEU A 66 6.19 -5.77 -9.16
N ASP A 67 5.54 -6.75 -9.78
CA ASP A 67 6.14 -7.63 -10.78
C ASP A 67 5.75 -7.22 -12.21
N TRP A 68 4.85 -6.24 -12.39
CA TRP A 68 4.34 -5.84 -13.71
C TRP A 68 5.36 -4.98 -14.47
N PRO A 69 5.74 -5.36 -15.70
CA PRO A 69 6.71 -4.61 -16.48
C PRO A 69 6.23 -3.20 -16.85
N GLN A 70 4.92 -2.98 -17.04
CA GLN A 70 4.35 -1.67 -17.36
C GLN A 70 4.48 -0.68 -16.20
N PHE A 71 4.30 -1.16 -14.96
CA PHE A 71 4.49 -0.35 -13.76
C PHE A 71 5.95 0.13 -13.68
N TRP A 72 6.90 -0.79 -13.87
CA TRP A 72 8.32 -0.46 -13.87
C TRP A 72 8.76 0.40 -15.06
N ALA A 73 8.19 0.19 -16.25
CA ALA A 73 8.45 1.06 -17.40
C ALA A 73 8.07 2.53 -17.09
N GLY A 74 6.92 2.75 -16.42
CA GLY A 74 6.53 4.08 -15.97
C GLY A 74 7.52 4.69 -14.97
N ILE A 75 8.00 3.92 -14.00
CA ILE A 75 9.01 4.38 -13.03
C ILE A 75 10.33 4.73 -13.73
N LEU A 76 10.79 3.87 -14.64
CA LEU A 76 12.06 4.07 -15.35
C LEU A 76 12.01 5.20 -16.37
N ALA A 77 10.84 5.49 -16.93
CA ALA A 77 10.63 6.64 -17.82
C ALA A 77 10.82 7.97 -17.07
N VAL A 78 10.48 8.01 -15.78
CA VAL A 78 10.68 9.20 -14.93
C VAL A 78 12.12 9.26 -14.41
N ASN A 79 12.65 8.15 -13.90
CA ASN A 79 14.02 8.08 -13.40
C ASN A 79 14.62 6.69 -13.64
N TYR A 80 15.55 6.60 -14.59
CA TYR A 80 16.20 5.36 -14.97
C TYR A 80 17.09 4.76 -13.86
N MET A 81 17.58 5.58 -12.91
CA MET A 81 18.31 5.09 -11.73
C MET A 81 17.41 4.30 -10.76
N GLY A 82 16.09 4.35 -10.96
CA GLY A 82 15.10 3.63 -10.15
C GLY A 82 15.35 2.12 -10.11
N LYS A 83 15.83 1.52 -11.21
CA LYS A 83 16.07 0.06 -11.31
C LYS A 83 17.07 -0.44 -10.26
N ASP A 84 18.12 0.35 -10.00
CA ASP A 84 19.22 -0.07 -9.13
C ASP A 84 18.93 0.19 -7.65
N MET A 85 18.12 1.23 -7.39
CA MET A 85 17.83 1.73 -6.04
C MET A 85 16.56 1.11 -5.44
N ILE A 86 15.52 0.90 -6.25
CA ILE A 86 14.22 0.39 -5.76
C ILE A 86 14.24 -1.14 -5.84
N ARG A 87 14.37 -1.79 -4.68
CA ARG A 87 14.49 -3.26 -4.57
C ARG A 87 13.22 -3.97 -4.08
N VAL A 88 12.06 -3.32 -4.21
CA VAL A 88 10.79 -3.84 -3.70
C VAL A 88 10.20 -4.82 -4.71
N CYS A 89 9.63 -5.92 -4.22
CA CYS A 89 8.89 -6.86 -5.04
C CYS A 89 7.69 -7.44 -4.31
N ARG A 90 6.92 -8.31 -4.98
CA ARG A 90 5.68 -8.90 -4.43
C ARG A 90 5.80 -9.46 -3.01
N LYS A 91 6.91 -10.11 -2.67
CA LYS A 91 7.11 -10.71 -1.32
C LYS A 91 7.27 -9.66 -0.22
N ASP A 92 7.63 -8.44 -0.57
CA ASP A 92 7.82 -7.33 0.38
C ASP A 92 6.49 -6.60 0.65
N VAL A 93 5.49 -6.79 -0.22
CA VAL A 93 4.17 -6.15 -0.13
C VAL A 93 3.50 -6.36 1.23
N PRO A 94 3.45 -7.57 1.83
CA PRO A 94 2.85 -7.73 3.16
C PRO A 94 3.53 -6.88 4.25
N GLN A 95 4.87 -6.80 4.23
CA GLN A 95 5.60 -5.97 5.19
C GLN A 95 5.38 -4.48 4.94
N LEU A 96 5.32 -4.08 3.68
CA LEU A 96 5.08 -2.71 3.24
C LEU A 96 3.66 -2.25 3.63
N LEU A 97 2.63 -3.08 3.42
CA LEU A 97 1.27 -2.85 3.90
C LEU A 97 1.20 -2.76 5.42
N ARG A 98 1.87 -3.67 6.14
CA ARG A 98 1.91 -3.64 7.61
C ARG A 98 2.52 -2.35 8.13
N ARG A 99 3.63 -1.88 7.55
CA ARG A 99 4.28 -0.61 7.93
C ARG A 99 3.37 0.58 7.67
N ALA A 100 2.76 0.65 6.49
CA ALA A 100 1.80 1.70 6.14
C ALA A 100 0.61 1.68 7.13
N PHE A 101 0.04 0.51 7.39
CA PHE A 101 -1.05 0.34 8.36
C PHE A 101 -0.67 0.85 9.75
N THR A 102 0.46 0.41 10.32
CA THR A 102 0.92 0.88 11.65
C THR A 102 1.07 2.39 11.68
N ARG A 103 1.59 2.99 10.60
CA ARG A 103 1.77 4.43 10.49
C ARG A 103 0.44 5.18 10.44
N HIS A 104 -0.50 4.74 9.60
CA HIS A 104 -1.84 5.34 9.50
C HIS A 104 -2.66 5.13 10.77
N LYS A 105 -2.53 3.98 11.41
CA LYS A 105 -3.15 3.71 12.71
C LYS A 105 -2.68 4.71 13.76
N LYS A 106 -1.37 4.97 13.85
CA LYS A 106 -0.82 5.97 14.77
C LYS A 106 -1.34 7.37 14.47
N ALA A 107 -1.34 7.78 13.20
CA ALA A 107 -1.85 9.07 12.78
C ALA A 107 -3.36 9.23 13.08
N LEU A 108 -4.15 8.18 12.84
CA LEU A 108 -5.58 8.15 13.16
C LEU A 108 -5.82 8.24 14.66
N ALA A 109 -5.06 7.52 15.48
CA ALA A 109 -5.17 7.59 16.93
C ALA A 109 -4.90 9.03 17.43
N GLN A 110 -3.93 9.73 16.85
CA GLN A 110 -3.67 11.14 17.16
C GLN A 110 -4.84 12.04 16.76
N LYS A 111 -5.40 11.88 15.55
CA LYS A 111 -6.59 12.61 15.09
C LYS A 111 -7.78 12.43 16.02
N LEU A 112 -8.04 11.19 16.45
CA LEU A 112 -9.12 10.87 17.38
C LEU A 112 -8.89 11.48 18.77
N GLN A 113 -7.66 11.48 19.27
CA GLN A 113 -7.34 12.11 20.56
C GLN A 113 -7.51 13.63 20.55
N SER A 114 -7.30 14.27 19.40
CA SER A 114 -7.47 15.69 19.21
C SER A 114 -8.85 16.07 18.65
N SER A 115 -9.84 15.16 18.64
CA SER A 115 -11.14 15.45 18.03
C SER A 115 -11.86 16.61 18.73
N LEU A 116 -12.54 17.46 17.95
CA LEU A 116 -13.32 18.58 18.50
C LEU A 116 -14.68 18.13 19.04
N SER A 117 -15.20 17.03 18.51
CA SER A 117 -16.43 16.40 18.98
C SER A 117 -16.15 15.16 19.80
N TRP A 118 -17.20 14.62 20.42
CA TRP A 118 -17.18 13.23 20.83
C TRP A 118 -17.03 12.31 19.61
N ILE A 119 -16.38 11.16 19.82
CA ILE A 119 -16.21 10.14 18.80
C ILE A 119 -17.46 9.25 18.84
N HIS A 120 -18.21 9.21 17.75
CA HIS A 120 -19.35 8.32 17.60
C HIS A 120 -18.91 7.01 16.93
N PHE A 121 -19.33 5.88 17.50
CA PHE A 121 -19.08 4.55 16.92
C PHE A 121 -20.36 3.99 16.32
N SER A 122 -20.27 3.55 15.07
CA SER A 122 -21.29 2.76 14.40
C SER A 122 -20.77 1.34 14.23
N ILE A 123 -21.54 0.37 14.70
CA ILE A 123 -21.20 -1.05 14.62
C ILE A 123 -22.24 -1.70 13.71
N ASP A 124 -21.77 -2.32 12.64
CA ASP A 124 -22.61 -3.10 11.72
C ASP A 124 -22.20 -4.57 11.77
N MET A 125 -23.19 -5.46 11.70
CA MET A 125 -22.96 -6.90 11.71
C MET A 125 -23.87 -7.59 10.71
N TRP A 126 -23.27 -8.39 9.83
CA TRP A 126 -24.02 -9.11 8.80
C TRP A 126 -23.45 -10.49 8.56
N THR A 127 -24.31 -11.40 8.08
CA THR A 127 -23.91 -12.73 7.62
C THR A 127 -23.78 -12.71 6.10
N ALA A 128 -22.59 -12.93 5.58
CA ALA A 128 -22.37 -13.08 4.15
C ALA A 128 -22.97 -14.41 3.63
N PRO A 129 -23.27 -14.52 2.32
CA PRO A 129 -23.77 -15.77 1.72
C PRO A 129 -22.86 -16.99 1.94
N SER A 130 -21.57 -16.77 2.21
CA SER A 130 -20.62 -17.80 2.60
C SER A 130 -20.84 -18.39 4.00
N LYS A 131 -21.90 -17.96 4.72
CA LYS A 131 -22.19 -18.25 6.13
C LYS A 131 -21.13 -17.73 7.11
N THR A 132 -20.40 -16.71 6.67
CA THR A 132 -19.40 -16.02 7.47
C THR A 132 -20.03 -14.75 8.04
N VAL A 133 -19.93 -14.54 9.35
CA VAL A 133 -20.39 -13.28 9.96
C VAL A 133 -19.24 -12.28 10.00
N TYR A 134 -19.56 -11.05 9.64
CA TYR A 134 -18.66 -9.93 9.69
C TYR A 134 -19.19 -8.88 10.67
N GLN A 135 -18.26 -8.24 11.38
CA GLN A 135 -18.54 -7.04 12.16
C GLN A 135 -17.62 -5.91 11.67
N ALA A 136 -18.22 -4.78 11.33
CA ALA A 136 -17.52 -3.56 11.01
C ALA A 136 -17.69 -2.54 12.15
N VAL A 137 -16.60 -1.89 12.55
CA VAL A 137 -16.64 -0.75 13.48
C VAL A 137 -16.15 0.49 12.74
N VAL A 138 -17.00 1.52 12.69
CA VAL A 138 -16.70 2.80 12.07
C VAL A 138 -16.74 3.90 13.13
N ALA A 139 -15.69 4.70 13.19
CA ALA A 139 -15.66 5.92 14.02
C ALA A 139 -15.98 7.14 13.16
N SER A 140 -16.75 8.07 13.72
CA SER A 140 -17.08 9.37 13.15
C SER A 140 -16.76 10.48 14.14
N TRP A 141 -16.09 11.54 13.71
CA TRP A 141 -15.68 12.66 14.57
C TRP A 141 -15.57 13.95 13.76
N VAL A 142 -15.47 15.10 14.45
CA VAL A 142 -15.03 16.37 13.85
C VAL A 142 -13.53 16.53 14.06
N ASP A 143 -12.78 16.58 12.97
CA ASP A 143 -11.32 16.69 12.98
C ASP A 143 -10.88 18.13 13.30
N ALA A 144 -9.85 18.26 14.15
CA ALA A 144 -9.38 19.57 14.60
C ALA A 144 -8.55 20.33 13.56
N GLU A 145 -7.92 19.64 12.61
CA GLU A 145 -7.12 20.27 11.57
C GLU A 145 -8.00 20.68 10.39
N SER A 146 -8.85 19.78 9.91
CA SER A 146 -9.71 20.04 8.76
C SER A 146 -10.97 20.82 9.12
N MET A 147 -11.37 20.85 10.41
CA MET A 147 -12.65 21.42 10.88
C MET A 147 -13.87 20.79 10.21
N GLN A 148 -13.74 19.56 9.68
CA GLN A 148 -14.80 18.83 8.99
C GLN A 148 -15.14 17.52 9.72
N ALA A 149 -16.33 17.00 9.43
CA ALA A 149 -16.69 15.65 9.85
C ALA A 149 -15.89 14.62 9.04
N GLU A 150 -15.18 13.75 9.75
CA GLU A 150 -14.39 12.64 9.19
C GLU A 150 -14.90 11.30 9.72
N THR A 151 -14.69 10.25 8.93
CA THR A 151 -15.03 8.87 9.31
C THR A 151 -13.88 7.92 8.99
N ALA A 152 -13.66 6.93 9.84
CA ALA A 152 -12.67 5.87 9.60
C ALA A 152 -13.22 4.50 9.97
N HIS A 153 -12.96 3.53 9.10
CA HIS A 153 -13.20 2.12 9.36
C HIS A 153 -12.08 1.58 10.26
N LEU A 154 -12.41 1.24 11.50
CA LEU A 154 -11.44 0.83 12.51
C LEU A 154 -11.15 -0.66 12.47
N SER A 155 -12.18 -1.47 12.25
CA SER A 155 -12.03 -2.93 12.21
C SER A 155 -13.09 -3.56 11.31
N LEU A 156 -12.67 -4.59 10.58
CA LEU A 156 -13.55 -5.53 9.89
C LEU A 156 -13.17 -6.94 10.35
N ARG A 157 -13.96 -7.52 11.25
CA ARG A 157 -13.68 -8.82 11.85
C ARG A 157 -14.52 -9.91 11.21
N GLU A 158 -13.88 -11.03 10.90
CA GLU A 158 -14.54 -12.27 10.50
C GLU A 158 -14.79 -13.14 11.74
N PHE A 159 -16.02 -13.63 11.91
CA PHE A 159 -16.36 -14.62 12.91
C PHE A 159 -16.68 -15.96 12.24
N ARG A 160 -16.01 -17.02 12.69
CA ARG A 160 -16.28 -18.39 12.27
C ARG A 160 -16.93 -19.15 13.43
N GLY A 161 -18.20 -19.51 13.28
CA GLY A 161 -18.91 -20.33 14.28
C GLY A 161 -19.93 -19.54 15.09
N ASN A 162 -19.83 -19.60 16.43
CA ASN A 162 -20.80 -18.95 17.32
C ASN A 162 -20.61 -17.41 17.32
N HIS A 163 -21.69 -16.66 17.52
CA HIS A 163 -21.70 -15.19 17.45
C HIS A 163 -22.37 -14.55 18.68
N GLY A 164 -22.18 -15.18 19.84
CA GLY A 164 -22.78 -14.73 21.09
C GLY A 164 -22.23 -13.39 21.57
N ASP A 165 -22.99 -12.69 22.40
CA ASP A 165 -22.73 -11.32 22.86
C ASP A 165 -21.34 -11.15 23.51
N GLU A 166 -20.85 -12.17 24.23
CA GLU A 166 -19.51 -12.16 24.83
C GLU A 166 -18.38 -12.12 23.78
N GLN A 167 -18.58 -12.78 22.64
CA GLN A 167 -17.58 -12.81 21.55
C GLN A 167 -17.56 -11.49 20.77
N GLN A 168 -18.67 -10.75 20.80
CA GLN A 168 -18.76 -9.40 20.26
C GLN A 168 -18.05 -8.38 21.17
N ALA A 169 -18.18 -8.54 22.49
CA ALA A 169 -17.54 -7.68 23.50
C ALA A 169 -16.04 -7.94 23.66
N LEU A 170 -15.58 -9.19 23.48
CA LEU A 170 -14.14 -9.55 23.40
C LEU A 170 -13.46 -9.08 22.10
N SER A 171 -14.03 -8.09 21.42
CA SER A 171 -13.39 -7.42 20.30
C SER A 171 -12.25 -6.53 20.80
N ASP A 172 -11.13 -7.16 21.14
CA ASP A 172 -9.85 -6.47 21.23
C ASP A 172 -9.62 -5.73 19.91
N ILE A 173 -9.59 -4.40 19.96
CA ILE A 173 -9.20 -3.54 18.84
C ILE A 173 -7.67 -3.66 18.75
N PRO A 174 -7.11 -4.41 17.78
CA PRO A 174 -5.67 -4.65 17.71
C PRO A 174 -4.90 -3.37 17.39
#